data_AF-X1AZT4-F1
#
_entry.id   AF-X1AZT4-F1
#
_cell.length_a   1.000
_cell.length_b   1.000
_cell.length_c   1.000
_cell.angle_alpha   90.00
_cell.angle_beta   90.00
_cell.angle_gamma   90.00
#
_symmetry.space_group_name_H-M   'P 1'
#
loop_
_entity.id
_entity.type
_entity.pdbx_description
1 polymer ?
#
loop_
_entity_poly.entity_id
_entity_poly.type
_entity_poly.pdbx_seq_one_letter_code
_entity_poly.pdbx_strand_id
1 'polypeptide(L)'
;PTSLVITWSNTDTITYIESTILFVSYRMSDNTPISSATLTMTIGVDVLPLVWHAGTQTYQYAFTGAGAFPSFGIHSLTIEANKTGYETQVDATEVLTIIEVPTTIVISWSNTNTITMIADIVSIGP
;
A
#
# COMPACT_ATOMS: atom_id res chain seq x y z
N PRO A 1 -24.38 21.63 0.95
CA PRO A 1 -23.71 20.56 1.74
C PRO A 1 -22.44 20.14 1.01
N THR A 2 -21.41 19.73 1.75
CA THR A 2 -20.22 19.11 1.14
C THR A 2 -20.42 17.61 1.00
N SER A 3 -19.59 16.95 0.21
CA SER A 3 -19.60 15.50 0.02
C SER A 3 -18.18 14.95 0.01
N LEU A 4 -18.04 13.72 0.49
CA LEU A 4 -16.80 12.96 0.50
C LEU A 4 -17.05 11.66 -0.27
N VAL A 5 -16.21 11.37 -1.26
CA VAL A 5 -16.27 10.14 -2.05
C VAL A 5 -14.89 9.52 -2.07
N ILE A 6 -14.81 8.24 -1.73
CA ILE A 6 -13.56 7.50 -1.63
C ILE A 6 -13.55 6.41 -2.69
N THR A 7 -12.40 6.26 -3.35
CA THR A 7 -12.17 5.24 -4.37
C THR A 7 -10.72 4.77 -4.31
N TRP A 8 -10.48 3.55 -4.79
CA TRP A 8 -9.15 2.95 -4.85
C TRP A 8 -8.68 2.84 -6.29
N SER A 9 -7.37 2.95 -6.56
CA SER A 9 -6.82 2.81 -7.92
C SER A 9 -7.06 1.44 -8.54
N ASN A 10 -7.14 0.41 -7.71
CA ASN A 10 -7.37 -0.96 -8.15
C ASN A 10 -8.28 -1.67 -7.15
N THR A 11 -7.76 -1.88 -5.94
CA THR A 11 -8.45 -2.57 -4.85
C THR A 11 -7.93 -2.03 -3.51
N ASP A 12 -8.73 -2.25 -2.48
CA ASP A 12 -8.42 -2.06 -1.06
C ASP A 12 -7.65 -3.26 -0.46
N THR A 13 -7.37 -4.30 -1.26
CA THR A 13 -6.65 -5.50 -0.85
C THR A 13 -5.41 -5.70 -1.71
N ILE A 14 -4.23 -5.52 -1.13
CA ILE A 14 -2.95 -5.65 -1.82
C ILE A 14 -2.06 -6.74 -1.22
N THR A 15 -1.19 -7.31 -2.01
CA THR A 15 -0.09 -8.16 -1.53
C THR A 15 1.15 -7.33 -1.17
N TYR A 16 2.14 -7.97 -0.54
CA TYR A 16 3.43 -7.33 -0.21
C TYR A 16 4.15 -6.66 -1.40
N ILE A 17 3.97 -7.18 -2.62
CA ILE A 17 4.67 -6.67 -3.82
C ILE A 17 3.83 -5.66 -4.61
N GLU A 18 2.61 -5.37 -4.17
CA GLU A 18 1.67 -4.50 -4.86
C GLU A 18 1.57 -3.12 -4.20
N SER A 19 0.91 -2.21 -4.91
CA SER A 19 0.57 -0.88 -4.42
C SER A 19 -0.84 -0.50 -4.85
N THR A 20 -1.45 0.39 -4.07
CA THR A 20 -2.76 0.97 -4.38
C THR A 20 -2.78 2.43 -3.93
N ILE A 21 -3.59 3.26 -4.59
CA ILE A 21 -3.76 4.67 -4.25
C ILE A 21 -5.19 4.86 -3.77
N LEU A 22 -5.31 5.45 -2.58
CA LEU A 22 -6.57 5.97 -2.07
C LEU A 22 -6.83 7.34 -2.71
N PHE A 23 -7.93 7.48 -3.42
CA PHE A 23 -8.40 8.76 -3.95
C PHE A 23 -9.61 9.22 -3.14
N VAL A 24 -9.53 10.45 -2.63
CA VAL A 24 -10.60 11.10 -1.88
C VAL A 24 -11.03 12.36 -2.61
N SER A 25 -12.30 12.40 -2.99
CA SER A 25 -12.93 13.56 -3.61
C SER A 25 -13.76 14.30 -2.58
N TYR A 26 -13.36 15.53 -2.27
CA TYR A 26 -14.09 16.42 -1.37
C TYR A 26 -14.69 17.57 -2.19
N ARG A 27 -16.02 17.62 -2.27
CA ARG A 27 -16.75 18.46 -3.24
C ARG A 27 -17.90 19.23 -2.61
N MET A 28 -18.22 20.37 -3.20
CA MET A 28 -19.45 21.11 -2.93
C MET A 28 -20.67 20.41 -3.53
N SER A 29 -21.88 20.85 -3.18
CA SER A 29 -23.13 20.28 -3.70
C SER A 29 -23.33 20.44 -5.20
N ASP A 30 -22.60 21.36 -5.84
CA ASP A 30 -22.56 21.57 -7.29
C ASP A 30 -21.47 20.71 -7.98
N ASN A 31 -20.86 19.77 -7.25
CA ASN A 31 -19.76 18.92 -7.68
C ASN A 31 -18.44 19.67 -7.95
N THR A 32 -18.30 20.95 -7.58
CA THR A 32 -17.04 21.67 -7.68
C THR A 32 -16.04 21.14 -6.63
N PRO A 33 -14.80 20.80 -7.01
CA PRO A 33 -13.81 20.29 -6.06
C PRO A 33 -13.34 21.37 -5.08
N ILE A 34 -13.20 20.98 -3.81
CA ILE A 34 -12.69 21.86 -2.75
C ILE A 34 -11.18 21.65 -2.64
N SER A 35 -10.42 22.35 -3.48
CA SER A 35 -8.95 22.37 -3.36
C SER A 35 -8.51 23.12 -2.09
N SER A 36 -7.32 22.84 -1.55
CA SER A 36 -6.76 23.48 -0.34
C SER A 36 -7.52 23.23 0.97
N ALA A 37 -8.40 22.23 1.02
CA ALA A 37 -8.82 21.61 2.27
C ALA A 37 -7.68 20.79 2.90
N THR A 38 -7.76 20.60 4.22
CA THR A 38 -6.92 19.66 4.96
C THR A 38 -7.65 18.33 5.00
N LEU A 39 -7.07 17.30 4.38
CA LEU A 39 -7.55 15.94 4.46
C LEU A 39 -6.53 15.07 5.19
N THR A 40 -7.01 14.33 6.18
CA THR A 40 -6.21 13.41 6.97
C THR A 40 -6.87 12.04 6.99
N MET A 41 -6.03 11.01 6.97
CA MET A 41 -6.44 9.62 7.17
C MET A 41 -5.79 9.10 8.44
N THR A 42 -6.61 8.59 9.34
CA THR A 42 -6.18 7.90 10.54
C THR A 42 -6.20 6.40 10.29
N ILE A 43 -5.11 5.73 10.66
CA ILE A 43 -4.95 4.28 10.59
C ILE A 43 -4.24 3.83 11.86
N GLY A 44 -4.97 3.10 12.72
CA GLY A 44 -4.49 2.81 14.08
C GLY A 44 -4.29 4.10 14.89
N VAL A 45 -3.05 4.40 15.25
CA VAL A 45 -2.67 5.62 16.00
C VAL A 45 -2.07 6.72 15.12
N ASP A 46 -1.77 6.39 13.85
CA ASP A 46 -1.07 7.27 12.95
C ASP A 46 -2.07 8.14 12.17
N VAL A 47 -1.72 9.42 12.02
CA VAL A 47 -2.51 10.39 11.24
C VAL A 47 -1.66 10.84 10.07
N LEU A 48 -2.13 10.51 8.87
CA LEU A 48 -1.41 10.73 7.62
C LEU A 48 -2.13 11.79 6.77
N PRO A 49 -1.43 12.83 6.28
CA PRO A 49 -2.03 13.82 5.41
C PRO A 49 -2.23 13.25 4.00
N LEU A 50 -3.36 13.57 3.38
CA LEU A 50 -3.57 13.31 1.96
C LEU A 50 -3.13 14.53 1.15
N VAL A 51 -2.52 14.26 -0.02
CA VAL A 51 -1.96 15.30 -0.89
C VAL A 51 -2.96 15.67 -1.97
N TRP A 52 -3.21 16.96 -2.19
CA TRP A 52 -4.06 17.42 -3.29
C TRP A 52 -3.37 17.26 -4.65
N HIS A 53 -4.07 16.67 -5.61
CA HIS A 53 -3.63 16.55 -7.00
C HIS A 53 -4.58 17.28 -7.95
N ALA A 54 -4.09 18.35 -8.59
CA ALA A 54 -4.91 19.20 -9.46
C ALA A 54 -5.36 18.49 -10.75
N GLY A 55 -4.56 17.56 -11.28
CA GLY A 55 -4.88 16.85 -12.53
C GLY A 55 -6.08 15.91 -12.41
N THR A 56 -6.23 15.27 -11.26
CA THR A 56 -7.34 14.35 -10.93
C THR A 56 -8.43 15.01 -10.12
N GLN A 57 -8.18 16.21 -9.57
CA GLN A 57 -9.07 16.92 -8.65
C GLN A 57 -9.43 16.07 -7.40
N THR A 58 -8.44 15.36 -6.86
CA THR A 58 -8.59 14.48 -5.69
C THR A 58 -7.43 14.65 -4.72
N TYR A 59 -7.69 14.33 -3.46
CA TYR A 59 -6.68 14.09 -2.44
C TYR A 59 -6.22 12.64 -2.49
N GLN A 60 -4.92 12.38 -2.36
CA GLN A 60 -4.37 11.05 -2.58
C GLN A 60 -3.40 10.63 -1.48
N TYR A 61 -3.37 9.33 -1.21
CA TYR A 61 -2.33 8.66 -0.44
C TYR A 61 -1.98 7.33 -1.12
N ALA A 62 -0.68 7.06 -1.29
CA ALA A 62 -0.21 5.84 -1.93
C ALA A 62 0.24 4.83 -0.86
N PHE A 63 -0.35 3.64 -0.90
CA PHE A 63 0.06 2.51 -0.09
C PHE A 63 0.95 1.57 -0.89
N THR A 64 2.02 1.10 -0.27
CA THR A 64 2.89 0.06 -0.82
C THR A 64 2.90 -1.12 0.15
N GLY A 65 2.66 -2.33 -0.35
CA GLY A 65 2.67 -3.53 0.48
C GLY A 65 4.03 -3.81 1.13
N ALA A 66 5.11 -3.33 0.49
CA ALA A 66 6.47 -3.41 1.01
C ALA A 66 6.85 -2.27 1.97
N GLY A 67 5.95 -1.32 2.20
CA GLY A 67 6.17 -0.21 3.13
C GLY A 67 6.33 -0.71 4.57
N ALA A 68 7.01 0.09 5.40
CA ALA A 68 7.11 -0.18 6.83
C ALA A 68 5.77 0.01 7.57
N PHE A 69 4.81 0.67 6.93
CA PHE A 69 3.51 0.99 7.48
C PHE A 69 2.47 1.12 6.37
N PRO A 70 1.28 0.51 6.51
CA PRO A 70 0.89 -0.40 7.59
C PRO A 70 1.49 -1.81 7.42
N SER A 71 1.50 -2.61 8.49
CA SER A 71 1.96 -4.01 8.44
C SER A 71 0.97 -4.92 7.72
N PHE A 72 1.26 -6.23 7.62
CA PHE A 72 0.25 -7.20 7.21
C PHE A 72 -0.99 -7.17 8.11
N GLY A 73 -2.14 -7.49 7.53
CA GLY A 73 -3.43 -7.54 8.20
C GLY A 73 -4.46 -6.58 7.62
N ILE A 74 -5.55 -6.43 8.37
CA ILE A 74 -6.69 -5.58 8.03
C ILE A 74 -6.59 -4.30 8.85
N HIS A 75 -6.67 -3.16 8.18
CA HIS A 75 -6.52 -1.83 8.79
C HIS A 75 -7.75 -0.98 8.50
N SER A 76 -8.48 -0.61 9.54
CA SER A 76 -9.57 0.37 9.41
C SER A 76 -9.00 1.76 9.20
N LEU A 77 -9.59 2.50 8.26
CA LEU A 77 -9.21 3.85 7.92
C LEU A 77 -10.32 4.81 8.35
N THR A 78 -9.95 5.96 8.89
CA THR A 78 -10.87 7.09 9.10
C THR A 78 -10.37 8.30 8.35
N ILE A 79 -11.12 8.75 7.36
CA ILE A 79 -10.79 9.89 6.52
C ILE A 79 -11.60 11.09 7.01
N GLU A 80 -10.92 12.18 7.35
CA GLU A 80 -11.53 13.46 7.70
C GLU A 80 -11.13 14.52 6.68
N ALA A 81 -12.12 15.28 6.20
CA ALA A 81 -11.94 16.42 5.31
C ALA A 81 -12.46 17.69 5.97
N ASN A 82 -11.60 18.70 6.12
CA ASN A 82 -11.93 19.96 6.75
C ASN A 82 -11.36 21.15 5.98
N LYS A 83 -12.17 22.20 5.82
CA LYS A 83 -11.74 23.51 5.35
C LYS A 83 -12.63 24.60 5.94
N THR A 84 -12.03 25.66 6.47
CA THR A 84 -12.77 26.83 6.96
C THR A 84 -13.74 27.35 5.90
N GLY A 85 -15.02 27.51 6.29
CA GLY A 85 -16.10 27.92 5.41
C GLY A 85 -16.81 26.77 4.67
N TYR A 86 -16.40 25.53 4.90
CA TYR A 86 -17.01 24.32 4.35
C TYR A 86 -17.38 23.36 5.48
N GLU A 87 -18.35 22.48 5.21
CA GLU A 87 -18.81 21.48 6.17
C GLU A 87 -17.81 20.32 6.24
N THR A 88 -17.32 20.00 7.44
CA THR A 88 -16.43 18.87 7.69
C THR A 88 -17.13 17.56 7.32
N GLN A 89 -16.40 16.65 6.67
CA GLN A 89 -16.88 15.30 6.35
C GLN A 89 -15.96 14.27 6.95
N VAL A 90 -16.54 13.16 7.42
CA VAL A 90 -15.81 12.03 8.01
C VAL A 90 -16.36 10.73 7.42
N ASP A 91 -15.47 9.85 6.98
CA ASP A 91 -15.78 8.48 6.60
C ASP A 91 -14.87 7.52 7.38
N ALA A 92 -15.48 6.57 8.10
CA ALA A 92 -14.78 5.56 8.90
C ALA A 92 -15.10 4.13 8.44
N THR A 93 -15.60 3.97 7.21
CA THR A 93 -16.05 2.68 6.66
C THR A 93 -14.97 1.99 5.82
N GLU A 94 -13.92 2.72 5.45
CA GLU A 94 -12.84 2.23 4.60
C GLU A 94 -11.90 1.29 5.34
N VAL A 95 -11.38 0.31 4.60
CA VAL A 95 -10.47 -0.71 5.11
C VAL A 95 -9.35 -0.90 4.10
N LEU A 96 -8.12 -1.13 4.55
CA LEU A 96 -7.00 -1.60 3.72
C LEU A 96 -6.58 -2.98 4.23
N THR A 97 -6.49 -3.94 3.32
CA THR A 97 -5.99 -5.29 3.63
C THR A 97 -4.66 -5.53 2.94
N ILE A 98 -3.63 -5.88 3.71
CA ILE A 98 -2.33 -6.31 3.17
C ILE A 98 -2.13 -7.79 3.48
N ILE A 99 -2.00 -8.62 2.44
CA ILE A 99 -1.80 -10.06 2.55
C ILE A 99 -0.39 -10.50 2.15
N GLU A 100 0.10 -11.56 2.78
CA GLU A 100 1.36 -12.20 2.38
C GLU A 100 1.19 -13.00 1.07
N VAL A 101 2.22 -12.99 0.23
CA VAL A 101 2.28 -13.86 -0.94
C VAL A 101 2.86 -15.22 -0.51
N PRO A 102 2.16 -16.34 -0.73
CA PRO A 102 2.72 -17.66 -0.44
C PRO A 102 4.00 -17.90 -1.26
N THR A 103 5.09 -18.26 -0.59
CA THR A 103 6.33 -18.66 -1.25
C THR A 103 6.51 -20.17 -1.15
N THR A 104 6.60 -20.85 -2.29
CA THR A 104 6.86 -22.30 -2.35
C THR A 104 8.30 -22.54 -2.77
N ILE A 105 9.07 -23.23 -1.93
CA ILE A 105 10.39 -23.74 -2.29
C ILE A 105 10.24 -25.24 -2.58
N VAL A 106 10.64 -25.66 -3.78
CA VAL A 106 10.72 -27.08 -4.16
C VAL A 106 12.19 -27.47 -4.22
N ILE A 107 12.60 -28.38 -3.34
CA ILE A 107 13.95 -28.96 -3.35
C ILE A 107 13.86 -30.31 -4.07
N SER A 108 14.53 -30.42 -5.22
CA SER A 108 14.72 -31.69 -5.92
C SER A 108 16.19 -32.07 -5.90
N TRP A 109 16.50 -33.25 -5.36
CA TRP A 109 17.83 -33.85 -5.48
C TRP A 109 17.94 -34.51 -6.85
N SER A 110 19.04 -34.26 -7.58
CA SER A 110 19.38 -35.09 -8.73
C SER A 110 19.96 -36.40 -8.23
N ASN A 111 19.44 -37.53 -8.71
CA ASN A 111 19.80 -38.89 -8.28
C ASN A 111 21.23 -39.30 -8.68
N THR A 112 22.08 -38.34 -9.05
CA THR A 112 23.45 -38.60 -9.50
C THR A 112 24.35 -38.70 -8.27
N ASN A 113 24.63 -39.92 -7.85
CA ASN A 113 25.62 -40.24 -6.80
C ASN A 113 27.08 -40.05 -7.26
N THR A 114 27.34 -39.22 -8.28
CA THR A 114 28.68 -39.08 -8.84
C THR A 114 29.34 -37.82 -8.32
N ILE A 115 30.13 -37.98 -7.25
CA ILE A 115 31.10 -36.98 -6.81
C ILE A 115 32.44 -37.36 -7.43
N THR A 116 32.92 -36.61 -8.42
CA THR A 116 34.26 -36.79 -8.99
C THR A 116 35.26 -36.05 -8.13
N MET A 117 36.06 -36.76 -7.34
CA MET A 117 37.25 -36.20 -6.70
C MET A 117 38.42 -36.27 -7.70
N ILE A 118 38.97 -35.11 -8.08
CA ILE A 118 40.26 -35.05 -8.77
C ILE A 118 41.33 -35.04 -7.68
N ALA A 119 42.06 -36.15 -7.53
CA ALA A 119 43.26 -36.19 -6.70
C ALA A 119 44.46 -35.80 -7.57
N ASP A 120 45.03 -34.62 -7.34
CA ASP A 120 46.35 -34.28 -7.87
C ASP A 120 47.41 -35.06 -7.08
N ILE A 121 48.12 -35.97 -7.73
CA ILE A 121 49.30 -36.62 -7.16
C ILE A 121 50.50 -35.70 -7.40
N VAL A 122 50.99 -35.04 -6.35
CA VAL A 122 52.31 -34.42 -6.35
C VAL A 122 53.36 -35.52 -6.14
N SER A 123 54.16 -35.79 -7.17
CA SER A 123 55.34 -36.64 -7.10
C SER A 123 56.54 -35.83 -6.60
N ILE A 124 57.08 -36.17 -5.43
CA ILE A 124 58.42 -35.72 -5.01
C ILE A 124 59.43 -36.82 -5.40
N GLY A 125 60.35 -36.49 -6.31
CA GLY A 125 61.43 -37.35 -6.75
C GLY A 125 62.56 -37.49 -5.71
N PRO A 126 63.51 -38.41 -5.94
CA PRO A 126 64.51 -38.84 -4.96
C PRO A 126 65.54 -37.75 -4.59
#